data_AF-A0A953NEK0-F1
#
_entry.id   AF-A0A953NEK0-F1
#
_cell.length_a   1.000
_cell.length_b   1.000
_cell.length_c   1.000
_cell.angle_alpha   90.00
_cell.angle_beta   90.00
_cell.angle_gamma   90.00
#
_symmetry.space_group_name_H-M   'P 1'
#
loop_
_entity.id
_entity.type
_entity.pdbx_description
1 polymer ?
#
loop_
_entity_poly.entity_id
_entity_poly.type
_entity_poly.pdbx_seq_one_letter_code
_entity_poly.pdbx_strand_id
1 'polypeptide(L)'
;MCPYASIYQYQTQILPKRHVSSLFSLTEDEIRGLAYTIKDLFERYNRNLGDIAYNMYFHCINREVKEYHLHIDICPRTNIHAGFEISTGAIINSVYPEDAAEVLRDKEVNKG
;
A
#
# COMPACT_ATOMS: atom_id res chain seq x y z
N MET A 1 3.51 -4.98 -0.43
CA MET A 1 3.99 -5.30 -1.78
C MET A 1 3.68 -4.14 -2.71
N CYS A 2 4.46 -3.90 -3.76
CA CYS A 2 4.09 -2.93 -4.79
C CYS A 2 3.27 -3.66 -5.88
N PRO A 3 2.02 -3.25 -6.17
CA PRO A 3 1.20 -3.91 -7.19
C PRO A 3 1.83 -3.81 -8.58
N TYR A 4 1.76 -4.87 -9.38
CA TYR A 4 2.32 -4.89 -10.74
C TYR A 4 1.74 -3.79 -11.66
N ALA A 5 0.47 -3.44 -11.47
CA ALA A 5 -0.18 -2.34 -12.17
C ALA A 5 -0.52 -1.21 -11.20
N SER A 6 0.49 -0.67 -10.51
CA SER A 6 0.34 0.44 -9.58
C SER A 6 -0.10 1.72 -10.29
N ILE A 7 -1.14 2.34 -9.76
CA ILE A 7 -1.71 3.60 -10.25
C ILE A 7 -0.88 4.79 -9.74
N TYR A 8 -0.44 4.71 -8.47
CA TYR A 8 0.37 5.75 -7.84
C TYR A 8 1.83 5.30 -7.73
N GLN A 9 2.75 6.26 -7.86
CA GLN A 9 4.16 6.00 -7.58
C GLN A 9 4.32 5.51 -6.14
N TYR A 10 5.12 4.46 -5.95
CA TYR A 10 5.32 3.82 -4.64
C TYR A 10 4.05 3.30 -3.97
N GLN A 11 2.95 3.11 -4.70
CA GLN A 11 1.74 2.46 -4.17
C GLN A 11 2.13 1.12 -3.53
N THR A 12 1.67 0.94 -2.29
CA THR A 12 1.92 -0.30 -1.55
C THR A 12 0.60 -0.91 -1.11
N GLN A 13 0.47 -2.20 -1.37
CA GLN A 13 -0.65 -3.01 -0.93
C GLN A 13 -0.24 -3.89 0.25
N ILE A 14 -1.06 -3.89 1.29
CA ILE A 14 -0.94 -4.75 2.47
C ILE A 14 -2.14 -5.70 2.48
N LEU A 15 -1.87 -7.00 2.62
CA LEU A 15 -2.90 -8.02 2.66
C LEU A 15 -2.54 -9.10 3.70
N PRO A 16 -3.54 -9.70 4.36
CA PRO A 16 -3.32 -10.83 5.24
C PRO A 16 -2.90 -12.05 4.41
N LYS A 17 -1.98 -12.85 4.97
CA LYS A 17 -1.53 -14.10 4.33
C LYS A 17 -2.64 -15.14 4.28
N ARG A 18 -3.48 -15.18 5.33
CA ARG A 18 -4.69 -15.99 5.37
C ARG A 18 -5.76 -15.30 4.54
N HIS A 19 -6.51 -16.09 3.77
CA HIS A 19 -7.66 -15.58 3.03
C HIS A 19 -8.75 -15.09 4.00
N VAL A 20 -9.09 -13.82 3.88
CA VAL A 20 -10.22 -13.15 4.55
C VAL A 20 -10.76 -12.07 3.63
N SER A 21 -12.07 -11.84 3.63
CA SER A 21 -12.72 -10.80 2.83
C SER A 21 -13.11 -9.56 3.62
N SER A 22 -13.20 -9.68 4.96
CA SER A 22 -13.67 -8.64 5.88
C SER A 22 -12.59 -8.25 6.89
N LEU A 23 -12.53 -6.96 7.23
CA LEU A 23 -11.70 -6.46 8.33
C LEU A 23 -12.10 -7.05 9.68
N PHE A 24 -13.39 -7.33 9.87
CA PHE A 24 -13.93 -7.89 11.11
C PHE A 24 -13.55 -9.35 11.33
N SER A 25 -13.00 -10.02 10.31
CA SER A 25 -12.57 -11.41 10.36
C SER A 25 -11.08 -11.57 10.67
N LEU A 26 -10.38 -10.45 10.93
CA LEU A 26 -8.99 -10.46 11.39
C LEU A 26 -8.91 -10.85 12.87
N THR A 27 -7.90 -11.66 13.18
CA THR A 27 -7.53 -12.01 14.55
C THR A 27 -6.73 -10.88 15.19
N GLU A 28 -6.64 -10.86 16.53
CA GLU A 28 -5.83 -9.89 17.27
C GLU A 28 -4.36 -9.88 16.82
N ASP A 29 -3.78 -11.06 16.54
CA ASP A 29 -2.40 -11.15 16.06
C ASP A 29 -2.23 -10.60 14.64
N GLU A 30 -3.22 -10.80 13.77
CA GLU A 30 -3.23 -10.19 12.44
C GLU A 30 -3.40 -8.66 12.50
N ILE A 31 -4.21 -8.15 13.43
CA ILE A 31 -4.36 -6.70 13.68
C ILE A 31 -3.04 -6.11 14.18
N ARG A 32 -2.36 -6.75 15.12
CA ARG A 32 -1.02 -6.33 15.58
C ARG A 32 0.00 -6.36 14.45
N GLY A 33 0.01 -7.44 13.66
CA GLY A 33 0.89 -7.57 12.50
C GLY A 33 0.63 -6.49 11.44
N LEU A 34 -0.64 -6.15 11.21
CA LEU A 34 -1.04 -5.05 10.33
C LEU A 34 -0.54 -3.71 10.85
N ALA A 35 -0.75 -3.40 12.13
CA ALA A 35 -0.28 -2.15 12.75
C ALA A 35 1.25 -2.00 12.64
N TYR A 36 1.99 -3.07 12.91
CA TYR A 36 3.45 -3.10 12.73
C TYR A 36 3.84 -2.85 11.26
N THR A 37 3.18 -3.53 10.32
CA THR A 37 3.47 -3.41 8.88
C THR A 37 3.20 -2.00 8.36
N ILE A 38 2.10 -1.37 8.78
CA ILE A 38 1.77 0.02 8.41
C ILE A 38 2.82 0.98 8.97
N LYS A 39 3.20 0.81 10.24
CA LYS A 39 4.23 1.65 10.88
C LYS A 39 5.57 1.54 10.15
N ASP A 40 6.06 0.32 9.91
CA ASP A 40 7.32 0.05 9.19
C ASP A 40 7.27 0.65 7.76
N LEU A 41 6.14 0.54 7.07
CA LEU A 41 5.96 1.15 5.76
C LEU A 41 6.05 2.68 5.80
N PHE A 42 5.39 3.33 6.75
CA PHE A 42 5.44 4.79 6.86
C PHE A 42 6.83 5.30 7.24
N GLU A 43 7.58 4.55 8.07
CA GLU A 43 8.98 4.86 8.34
C GLU A 43 9.85 4.76 7.08
N ARG A 44 9.62 3.75 6.23
CA ARG A 44 10.30 3.62 4.92
C ARG A 44 9.92 4.73 3.96
N TYR A 45 8.65 5.14 3.93
CA TYR A 45 8.22 6.28 3.12
C TYR A 45 8.90 7.56 3.58
N ASN A 46 8.87 7.87 4.87
CA ASN A 46 9.52 9.06 5.38
C ASN A 46 11.02 9.10 5.06
N ARG A 47 11.70 7.95 5.15
CA ARG A 47 13.13 7.84 4.84
C ARG A 47 13.44 8.02 3.35
N ASN A 48 12.69 7.35 2.48
CA ASN A 48 13.02 7.27 1.04
C ASN A 48 12.35 8.36 0.20
N LEU A 49 11.17 8.83 0.62
CA LEU A 49 10.34 9.78 -0.11
C LEU A 49 10.24 11.14 0.60
N GLY A 50 10.68 11.23 1.87
CA GLY A 50 10.57 12.42 2.71
C GLY A 50 9.17 12.57 3.33
N ASP A 51 8.89 13.78 3.81
CA ASP A 51 7.58 14.13 4.39
C ASP A 51 6.55 14.34 3.26
N ILE A 52 5.83 13.26 2.95
CA ILE A 52 4.83 13.23 1.89
C ILE A 52 3.44 12.93 2.44
N ALA A 53 2.43 13.55 1.85
CA ALA A 53 1.05 13.17 2.11
C ALA A 53 0.74 11.79 1.49
N TYR A 54 -0.17 11.05 2.11
CA TYR A 54 -0.62 9.75 1.63
C TYR A 54 -2.12 9.55 1.90
N ASN A 55 -2.74 8.68 1.11
CA ASN A 55 -4.08 8.17 1.36
C ASN A 55 -4.04 6.66 1.63
N MET A 56 -4.97 6.18 2.45
CA MET A 56 -5.13 4.76 2.76
C MET A 56 -6.55 4.33 2.43
N TYR A 57 -6.68 3.30 1.59
CA TYR A 57 -7.95 2.77 1.11
C TYR A 57 -8.12 1.33 1.58
N PHE A 58 -9.25 1.04 2.20
CA PHE A 58 -9.59 -0.31 2.65
C PHE A 58 -10.48 -0.99 1.63
N HIS A 59 -9.98 -2.07 1.04
CA HIS A 59 -10.69 -2.88 0.08
C HIS A 59 -11.20 -4.13 0.79
N CYS A 60 -12.41 -4.03 1.35
CA CYS A 60 -13.03 -5.09 2.13
C CYS A 60 -14.52 -5.23 1.82
N ILE A 61 -15.05 -6.44 2.00
CA ILE A 61 -16.48 -6.72 1.94
C ILE A 61 -16.96 -7.10 3.34
N ASN A 62 -18.06 -6.51 3.81
CA ASN A 62 -18.63 -6.78 5.13
C ASN A 62 -19.42 -8.11 5.20
N ARG A 63 -18.89 -9.17 4.57
CA ARG A 63 -19.35 -10.56 4.62
C ARG A 63 -18.25 -11.47 4.09
N GLU A 64 -18.28 -12.74 4.48
CA GLU A 64 -17.36 -13.77 3.96
C GLU A 64 -17.67 -14.06 2.48
N VAL A 65 -16.70 -13.81 1.60
CA VAL A 65 -16.78 -14.05 0.15
C VAL A 65 -15.48 -14.70 -0.29
N LYS A 66 -15.56 -15.93 -0.83
CA LYS A 66 -14.36 -16.72 -1.19
C LYS A 66 -13.55 -16.10 -2.33
N GLU A 67 -14.21 -15.34 -3.19
CA GLU A 67 -13.63 -14.72 -4.37
C GLU A 67 -13.00 -13.36 -4.07
N TYR A 68 -13.15 -12.83 -2.85
CA TYR A 68 -12.64 -11.50 -2.49
C TYR A 68 -11.63 -11.58 -1.35
N HIS A 69 -10.42 -11.06 -1.59
CA HIS A 69 -9.36 -11.00 -0.59
C HIS A 69 -9.15 -9.57 -0.13
N LEU A 70 -9.32 -9.35 1.17
CA LEU A 70 -9.08 -8.09 1.86
C LEU A 70 -7.68 -7.56 1.53
N HIS A 71 -7.60 -6.30 1.14
CA HIS A 71 -6.32 -5.61 1.07
C HIS A 71 -6.48 -4.14 1.40
N ILE A 72 -5.36 -3.51 1.71
CA ILE A 72 -5.27 -2.09 2.02
C ILE A 72 -4.26 -1.49 1.05
N ASP A 73 -4.71 -0.50 0.31
CA ASP A 73 -3.85 0.27 -0.58
C ASP A 73 -3.42 1.55 0.11
N ILE A 74 -2.11 1.81 0.09
CA ILE A 74 -1.51 3.03 0.60
C ILE A 74 -0.87 3.76 -0.58
N CYS A 75 -1.35 4.96 -0.83
CA CYS A 75 -1.05 5.75 -2.03
C CYS A 75 -0.33 7.06 -1.64
N PRO A 76 1.01 7.08 -1.74
CA PRO A 76 1.82 8.30 -1.69
C PRO A 76 1.35 9.36 -2.68
N ARG A 77 1.36 10.64 -2.28
CA ARG A 77 1.02 11.79 -3.12
C ARG A 77 2.28 12.52 -3.60
N THR A 78 3.09 11.81 -4.38
CA THR A 78 4.36 12.33 -4.94
C THR A 78 4.19 13.11 -6.25
N ASN A 79 3.05 12.94 -6.93
CA ASN A 79 2.70 13.66 -8.14
C ASN A 79 1.26 14.22 -8.09
N ILE A 80 0.99 15.19 -8.97
CA ILE A 80 -0.34 15.77 -9.16
C ILE A 80 -0.81 15.34 -10.55
N HIS A 81 -1.97 14.68 -10.62
CA HIS A 81 -2.62 14.34 -11.88
C HIS A 81 -2.95 15.62 -12.65
N ALA A 82 -2.60 15.66 -13.94
CA ALA A 82 -2.82 16.81 -14.81
C ALA A 82 -4.05 16.59 -15.71
N GLY A 83 -4.21 17.45 -16.72
CA GLY A 83 -5.38 17.43 -17.60
C GLY A 83 -5.59 16.10 -18.34
N PHE A 84 -4.51 15.39 -18.70
CA PHE A 84 -4.62 14.08 -19.34
C PHE A 84 -5.24 13.04 -18.41
N GLU A 85 -4.67 12.88 -17.22
CA GLU A 85 -5.14 11.91 -16.23
C GLU A 85 -6.56 12.22 -15.77
N ILE A 86 -6.87 13.51 -15.56
CA ILE A 86 -8.20 13.95 -15.13
C ILE A 86 -9.25 13.72 -16.22
N SER A 87 -8.93 14.01 -17.49
CA SER A 87 -9.90 13.90 -18.59
C SER A 87 -10.15 12.47 -19.05
N THR A 88 -9.13 11.61 -18.97
CA THR A 88 -9.20 10.24 -19.52
C THR A 88 -9.40 9.17 -18.45
N GLY A 89 -9.04 9.45 -17.19
CA GLY A 89 -8.94 8.44 -16.13
C GLY A 89 -7.76 7.49 -16.28
N ALA A 90 -6.95 7.61 -17.34
CA ALA A 90 -5.71 6.85 -17.50
C ALA A 90 -4.59 7.54 -16.73
N ILE A 91 -3.93 6.81 -15.82
CA ILE A 91 -2.89 7.38 -14.96
C ILE A 91 -1.51 7.05 -15.52
N ILE A 92 -0.66 8.06 -15.59
CA ILE A 92 0.74 7.90 -15.97
C ILE A 92 1.56 7.69 -14.68
N ASN A 93 2.06 6.47 -14.51
CA ASN A 93 3.02 6.14 -13.45
C ASN A 93 4.42 6.01 -14.05
N SER A 94 5.33 6.89 -13.64
CA SER A 94 6.71 6.91 -14.11
C SER A 94 7.68 6.07 -13.26
N VAL A 95 7.20 5.38 -12.23
CA VAL A 95 7.99 4.49 -11.37
C VAL A 95 7.45 3.07 -11.53
N TYR A 96 8.27 2.16 -12.05
CA TYR A 96 7.90 0.76 -12.16
C TYR A 96 7.77 0.13 -10.77
N PRO A 97 6.87 -0.87 -10.60
CA PRO A 97 6.66 -1.49 -9.31
C PRO A 97 7.89 -2.24 -8.79
N GLU A 98 8.76 -2.73 -9.67
CA GLU A 98 10.03 -3.36 -9.33
C GLU A 98 10.97 -2.37 -8.65
N ASP A 99 11.13 -1.18 -9.25
CA ASP A 99 11.98 -0.10 -8.73
C ASP A 99 11.43 0.42 -7.39
N ALA A 100 10.11 0.65 -7.32
CA ALA A 100 9.45 1.02 -6.08
C ALA A 100 9.67 -0.02 -4.97
N ALA A 101 9.56 -1.31 -5.30
CA ALA A 101 9.77 -2.38 -4.33
C ALA A 101 11.24 -2.51 -3.91
N GLU A 102 12.20 -2.19 -4.76
CA GLU A 102 13.62 -2.11 -4.42
C GLU A 102 13.88 -0.98 -3.42
N VAL A 103 13.45 0.25 -3.75
CA VAL A 103 13.58 1.43 -2.88
C VAL A 103 12.95 1.18 -1.50
N LEU A 104 11.75 0.59 -1.46
CA LEU A 104 11.04 0.33 -0.21
C LEU A 104 11.54 -0.91 0.53
N ARG A 105 12.36 -1.77 -0.08
CA ARG A 105 12.92 -2.94 0.61
C ARG A 105 14.01 -2.57 1.60
N ASP A 106 14.67 -1.43 1.41
CA ASP A 106 15.84 -1.07 2.19
C ASP A 106 15.51 -1.02 3.70
N LYS A 107 16.10 -1.96 4.44
CA LYS A 107 15.85 -2.13 5.87
C LYS A 107 16.96 -1.40 6.61
N GLU A 108 16.59 -0.45 7.46
CA GLU A 108 17.47 -0.15 8.60
C GLU A 108 17.53 -1.42 9.45
N VAL A 109 18.75 -1.90 9.71
CA VAL A 109 19.01 -2.93 10.71
C VAL A 109 18.65 -2.31 12.06
N ASN A 110 17.69 -2.89 12.78
CA ASN A 110 17.37 -2.53 14.17
C ASN A 110 18.66 -2.29 14.97
N LYS A 111 18.94 -1.03 15.30
CA LYS A 111 19.89 -0.71 16.36
C LYS A 111 19.15 -0.78 17.69
N GLY A 112 19.42 -1.87 18.43
CA GLY A 112 19.38 -1.95 19.89
C GLY A 112 18.02 -1.86 20.54
#